data_AF-A0A1G6A137-F1
#
_entry.id   AF-A0A1G6A137-F1
#
_cell.length_a   1.000
_cell.length_b   1.000
_cell.length_c   1.000
_cell.angle_alpha   90.00
_cell.angle_beta   90.00
_cell.angle_gamma   90.00
#
_symmetry.space_group_name_H-M   'P 1'
#
loop_
_entity.id
_entity.type
_entity.pdbx_description
1 polymer ?
#
loop_
_entity_poly.entity_id
_entity_poly.type
_entity_poly.pdbx_seq_one_letter_code
_entity_poly.pdbx_strand_id
1 'polypeptide(L)'
;MLPEIDFTPVWALVGTNLIAILAAVFWLPKRIFEHQLAKRMAEIEQKHDVLIKQYDHYASFSQSTFERLFEKKVATYEKLMNLHQELIGILEEGKRGDEPEDIQEGVTRVMLETRSVIETSRLYISSSLANAYETWYEAGKTIFESANIASIDAFRYSYGNAEDEMNAAMVEDITLQALADKSIVEFLDLFKQVDEDVQMIRKNLEQSLIQE
;
A
#
# COMPACT_ATOMS: atom_id res chain seq x y z
N MET A 1 -54.75 77.37 0.77
CA MET A 1 -53.55 77.33 1.62
C MET A 1 -53.29 75.86 1.92
N LEU A 2 -52.33 75.24 1.24
CA LEU A 2 -51.95 73.86 1.51
C LEU A 2 -50.85 73.87 2.57
N PRO A 3 -50.91 73.00 3.59
CA PRO A 3 -49.91 72.98 4.64
C PRO A 3 -48.60 72.40 4.11
N GLU A 4 -47.49 73.12 4.36
CA GLU A 4 -46.14 72.59 4.22
C GLU A 4 -45.95 71.44 5.22
N ILE A 5 -45.82 70.22 4.70
CA ILE A 5 -45.50 69.05 5.49
C ILE A 5 -43.98 69.03 5.65
N ASP A 6 -43.51 69.24 6.88
CA ASP A 6 -42.11 69.16 7.25
C ASP A 6 -41.67 67.69 7.31
N PHE A 7 -40.83 67.27 6.36
CA PHE A 7 -40.32 65.90 6.23
C PHE A 7 -39.06 65.63 7.07
N THR A 8 -38.56 66.59 7.83
CA THR A 8 -37.34 66.46 8.65
C THR A 8 -37.32 65.26 9.63
N PRO A 9 -38.40 64.85 10.31
CA PRO A 9 -38.33 63.73 11.26
C PRO A 9 -38.21 62.35 10.57
N VAL A 10 -38.64 62.22 9.31
CA VAL A 10 -38.59 60.94 8.57
C VAL A 10 -37.16 60.61 8.12
N TRP A 11 -36.39 61.60 7.71
CA TRP A 11 -34.99 61.40 7.28
C TRP A 11 -34.05 61.05 8.45
N ALA A 12 -34.31 61.58 9.64
CA ALA A 12 -33.54 61.23 10.85
C ALA A 12 -33.74 59.75 11.26
N LEU A 13 -34.98 59.26 11.20
CA LEU A 13 -35.34 57.86 11.51
C LEU A 13 -34.84 56.85 10.45
N VAL A 14 -34.83 57.24 9.18
CA VAL A 14 -34.28 56.41 8.09
C VAL A 14 -32.75 56.36 8.18
N GLY A 15 -32.08 57.47 8.50
CA GLY A 15 -30.63 57.54 8.63
C GLY A 15 -30.07 56.67 9.77
N THR A 16 -30.70 56.68 10.94
CA THR A 16 -30.24 55.86 12.08
C THR A 16 -30.46 54.36 11.85
N ASN A 17 -31.57 53.98 11.22
CA ASN A 17 -31.83 52.58 10.86
C ASN A 17 -30.88 52.08 9.77
N LEU A 18 -30.54 52.90 8.78
CA LEU A 18 -29.57 52.55 7.74
C LEU A 18 -28.16 52.34 8.31
N ILE A 19 -27.73 53.17 9.25
CA ILE A 19 -26.42 53.02 9.91
C ILE A 19 -26.38 51.74 10.75
N ALA A 20 -27.45 51.43 11.49
CA ALA A 20 -27.54 50.19 12.27
C ALA A 20 -27.58 48.94 11.38
N ILE A 21 -28.29 48.98 10.25
CA ILE A 21 -28.33 47.89 9.27
C ILE A 21 -26.96 47.72 8.61
N LEU A 22 -26.28 48.80 8.20
CA LEU A 22 -24.94 48.74 7.63
C LEU A 22 -23.91 48.21 8.62
N ALA A 23 -23.98 48.61 9.89
CA ALA A 23 -23.13 48.07 10.95
C ALA A 23 -23.39 46.57 11.18
N ALA A 24 -24.66 46.13 11.18
CA ALA A 24 -25.00 44.72 11.28
C ALA A 24 -24.51 43.91 10.07
N VAL A 25 -24.67 44.46 8.84
CA VAL A 25 -24.19 43.86 7.59
C VAL A 25 -22.67 43.70 7.55
N PHE A 26 -21.91 44.59 8.20
CA PHE A 26 -20.45 44.44 8.31
C PHE A 26 -20.02 43.56 9.49
N TRP A 27 -20.75 43.58 10.60
CA TRP A 27 -20.36 42.88 11.83
C TRP A 27 -20.68 41.37 11.79
N LEU A 28 -21.82 40.99 11.21
CA LEU A 28 -22.22 39.58 11.07
C LEU A 28 -21.24 38.75 10.24
N PRO A 29 -20.82 39.16 9.03
CA PRO A 29 -19.86 38.39 8.23
C PRO A 29 -18.49 38.30 8.89
N LYS A 30 -18.04 39.37 9.55
CA LYS A 30 -16.77 39.37 10.29
C LYS A 30 -16.78 38.34 11.42
N ARG A 31 -17.86 38.27 12.20
CA ARG A 31 -18.01 37.31 13.29
C ARG A 31 -18.15 35.87 12.81
N ILE A 32 -18.84 35.64 11.69
CA ILE A 32 -18.93 34.32 11.04
C ILE A 32 -17.54 33.88 10.57
N PHE A 33 -16.78 34.80 9.96
CA PHE A 33 -15.41 34.54 9.52
C PHE A 33 -14.46 34.22 10.68
N GLU A 34 -14.51 34.99 11.77
CA GLU A 34 -13.73 34.74 12.99
C GLU A 34 -14.05 33.36 13.59
N HIS A 35 -15.33 32.98 13.63
CA HIS A 35 -15.74 31.68 14.13
C HIS A 35 -15.30 30.52 13.21
N GLN A 36 -15.34 30.72 11.89
CA GLN A 36 -14.82 29.73 10.93
C GLN A 36 -13.30 29.59 11.01
N LEU A 37 -12.59 30.70 11.20
CA LEU A 37 -11.15 30.72 11.38
C LEU A 37 -10.75 29.99 12.67
N ALA A 38 -11.42 30.27 13.79
CA ALA A 38 -11.18 29.60 15.07
C ALA A 38 -11.44 28.09 14.98
N LYS A 39 -12.50 27.68 14.26
CA LYS A 39 -12.78 26.25 14.04
C LYS A 39 -11.67 25.57 13.23
N ARG A 40 -11.20 26.22 12.16
CA ARG A 40 -10.08 25.70 11.35
C ARG A 40 -8.78 25.63 12.14
N MET A 41 -8.49 26.62 12.98
CA MET A 41 -7.31 26.61 13.85
C MET A 41 -7.38 25.45 14.85
N ALA A 42 -8.53 25.22 15.48
CA ALA A 42 -8.72 24.09 16.39
C ALA A 42 -8.59 22.73 15.67
N GLU A 43 -9.09 22.61 14.44
CA GLU A 43 -8.91 21.41 13.60
C GLU A 43 -7.43 21.19 13.22
N ILE A 44 -6.68 22.26 12.96
CA ILE A 44 -5.24 22.19 12.66
C ILE A 44 -4.46 21.80 13.93
N GLU A 45 -4.75 22.41 15.08
CA GLU A 45 -4.14 22.07 16.37
C GLU A 45 -4.40 20.61 16.73
N GLN A 46 -5.64 20.13 16.57
CA GLN A 46 -5.97 18.73 16.82
C GLN A 46 -5.19 17.78 15.92
N LYS A 47 -5.04 18.11 14.63
CA LYS A 47 -4.23 17.31 13.69
C LYS A 47 -2.75 17.35 14.08
N HIS A 48 -2.26 18.50 14.51
CA HIS A 48 -0.87 18.67 14.93
C HIS A 48 -0.58 17.87 16.21
N ASP A 49 -1.48 17.87 17.19
CA ASP A 49 -1.36 17.07 18.40
C ASP A 49 -1.39 15.56 18.14
N VAL A 50 -2.19 15.11 17.17
CA VAL A 50 -2.19 13.71 16.73
C VAL A 50 -0.85 13.35 16.09
N LEU A 51 -0.29 14.23 15.26
CA LEU A 51 1.02 14.03 14.65
C LEU A 51 2.16 14.05 15.68
N ILE A 52 2.11 14.94 16.67
CA ILE A 52 3.08 14.97 17.78
C ILE A 52 2.99 13.65 18.56
N LYS A 53 1.79 13.19 18.91
CA LYS A 53 1.62 11.91 19.63
C LYS A 53 2.09 10.71 18.82
N GLN A 54 1.88 10.72 17.51
CA GLN A 54 2.45 9.71 16.62
C GLN A 54 3.98 9.79 16.64
N TYR A 55 4.55 10.98 16.51
CA TYR A 55 5.98 11.22 16.53
C TYR A 55 6.62 10.80 17.86
N ASP A 56 6.03 11.13 18.99
CA ASP A 56 6.48 10.72 20.33
C ASP A 56 6.38 9.19 20.51
N HIS A 57 5.35 8.56 19.93
CA HIS A 57 5.25 7.10 19.92
C HIS A 57 6.38 6.47 19.09
N TYR A 58 6.73 7.04 17.93
CA TYR A 58 7.88 6.62 17.13
C TYR A 58 9.22 6.93 17.82
N ALA A 59 9.34 8.05 18.53
CA ALA A 59 10.54 8.43 19.28
C ALA A 59 10.80 7.54 20.50
N SER A 60 9.79 6.79 20.97
CA SER A 60 9.93 5.78 22.02
C SER A 60 10.56 4.47 21.52
N PHE A 61 10.66 4.25 20.21
CA PHE A 61 11.48 3.18 19.65
C PHE A 61 12.96 3.57 19.76
N SER A 62 13.78 2.71 20.36
CA SER A 62 15.22 2.93 20.35
C SER A 62 15.71 3.00 18.90
N GLN A 63 16.64 3.91 18.61
CA GLN A 63 17.29 4.03 17.30
C GLN A 63 17.75 2.66 16.76
N SER A 64 18.32 1.82 17.64
CA SER A 64 18.74 0.45 17.33
C SER A 64 17.61 -0.49 16.89
N THR A 65 16.38 -0.28 17.39
CA THR A 65 15.22 -1.05 16.95
C THR A 65 14.75 -0.60 15.58
N PHE A 66 14.73 0.71 15.33
CA PHE A 66 14.41 1.26 14.00
C PHE A 66 15.41 0.79 12.94
N GLU A 67 16.71 0.90 13.22
CA GLU A 67 17.78 0.42 12.33
C GLU A 67 17.59 -1.05 11.99
N ARG A 68 17.37 -1.91 12.99
CA ARG A 68 17.12 -3.35 12.76
C ARG A 68 15.86 -3.62 11.94
N LEU A 69 14.78 -2.86 12.14
CA LEU A 69 13.56 -3.00 11.33
C LEU A 69 13.80 -2.56 9.89
N PHE A 70 14.54 -1.47 9.70
CA PHE A 70 14.90 -0.96 8.39
C PHE A 70 15.83 -1.92 7.64
N GLU A 71 16.86 -2.46 8.29
CA GLU A 71 17.75 -3.49 7.73
C GLU A 71 16.97 -4.71 7.25
N LYS A 72 16.04 -5.21 8.06
CA LYS A 72 15.18 -6.34 7.66
C LYS A 72 14.28 -6.01 6.48
N LYS A 73 13.78 -4.77 6.41
CA LYS A 73 13.02 -4.27 5.26
C LYS A 73 13.90 -4.26 4.00
N VAL A 74 15.06 -3.63 4.05
CA VAL A 74 16.01 -3.60 2.92
C VAL A 74 16.37 -5.00 2.46
N ALA A 75 16.74 -5.89 3.38
CA ALA A 75 17.08 -7.29 3.06
C ALA A 75 15.92 -8.07 2.44
N THR A 76 14.67 -7.78 2.83
CA THR A 76 13.49 -8.39 2.21
C THR A 76 13.33 -7.93 0.77
N TYR A 77 13.41 -6.61 0.53
CA TYR A 77 13.30 -6.07 -0.83
C TYR A 77 14.46 -6.46 -1.73
N GLU A 78 15.67 -6.63 -1.19
CA GLU A 78 16.82 -7.17 -1.92
C GLU A 78 16.54 -8.59 -2.44
N LYS A 79 16.01 -9.48 -1.58
CA LYS A 79 15.61 -10.84 -2.00
C LYS A 79 14.55 -10.80 -3.09
N LEU A 80 13.53 -9.97 -2.94
CA LEU A 80 12.47 -9.82 -3.94
C LEU A 80 13.02 -9.29 -5.27
N MET A 81 13.96 -8.34 -5.25
CA MET A 81 14.61 -7.85 -6.46
C MET A 81 15.46 -8.92 -7.16
N ASN A 82 16.16 -9.77 -6.40
CA ASN A 82 16.93 -10.87 -6.98
C ASN A 82 16.01 -11.87 -7.68
N LEU A 83 14.88 -12.22 -7.05
CA LEU A 83 13.85 -13.07 -7.65
C LEU A 83 13.23 -12.44 -8.90
N HIS A 84 13.02 -11.12 -8.90
CA HIS A 84 12.56 -10.39 -10.09
C HIS A 84 13.55 -10.52 -11.26
N GLN A 85 14.84 -10.32 -10.99
CA GLN A 85 15.89 -10.44 -12.01
C GLN A 85 16.00 -11.86 -12.55
N GLU A 86 15.88 -12.85 -11.67
CA GLU A 86 15.87 -14.26 -12.04
C GLU A 86 14.68 -14.60 -12.94
N LEU A 87 13.48 -14.11 -12.61
CA LEU A 87 12.29 -14.27 -13.46
C LEU A 87 12.51 -13.66 -14.85
N ILE A 88 13.06 -12.45 -14.92
CA ILE A 88 13.38 -11.82 -16.22
C ILE A 88 14.33 -12.69 -17.02
N GLY A 89 15.38 -13.22 -16.38
CA GLY A 89 16.33 -14.14 -17.02
C GLY A 89 15.64 -15.36 -17.63
N ILE A 90 14.82 -16.05 -16.84
CA ILE A 90 14.07 -17.24 -17.28
C ILE A 90 13.13 -16.91 -18.45
N LEU A 91 12.41 -15.78 -18.37
CA LEU A 91 11.50 -15.36 -19.45
C LEU A 91 12.24 -14.92 -20.73
N GLU A 92 13.47 -14.40 -20.61
CA GLU A 92 14.31 -14.07 -21.76
C GLU A 92 14.93 -15.31 -22.41
N GLU A 93 15.36 -16.29 -21.61
CA GLU A 93 15.83 -17.60 -22.06
C GLU A 93 14.71 -18.33 -22.82
N GLY A 94 13.49 -18.29 -22.30
CA GLY A 94 12.34 -18.87 -22.98
C GLY A 94 12.00 -18.26 -24.33
N LYS A 95 12.35 -16.99 -24.57
CA LYS A 95 12.21 -16.36 -25.90
C LYS A 95 13.28 -16.82 -26.88
N ARG A 96 14.40 -17.37 -26.41
CA ARG A 96 15.53 -17.82 -27.24
C ARG A 96 15.36 -19.26 -27.74
N GLY A 97 14.34 -19.98 -27.24
CA GLY A 97 13.94 -21.29 -27.75
C GLY A 97 14.41 -22.49 -26.93
N ASP A 98 14.68 -22.29 -25.64
CA ASP A 98 14.92 -23.38 -24.69
C ASP A 98 13.65 -24.22 -24.46
N GLU A 99 13.79 -25.42 -23.87
CA GLU A 99 12.68 -26.35 -23.71
C GLU A 99 11.55 -25.75 -22.82
N PRO A 100 10.27 -25.83 -23.23
CA PRO A 100 9.15 -25.22 -22.50
C PRO A 100 9.02 -25.66 -21.03
N GLU A 101 9.44 -26.89 -20.74
CA GLU A 101 9.33 -27.53 -19.43
C GLU A 101 10.28 -26.88 -18.40
N ASP A 102 11.52 -26.61 -18.79
CA ASP A 102 12.53 -25.95 -17.94
C ASP A 102 12.14 -24.50 -17.58
N ILE A 103 11.51 -23.78 -18.52
CA ILE A 103 11.07 -22.39 -18.31
C ILE A 103 9.92 -22.36 -17.31
N GLN A 104 8.96 -23.28 -17.43
CA GLN A 104 7.79 -23.32 -16.57
C GLN A 104 8.13 -23.75 -15.15
N GLU A 105 9.05 -24.70 -14.97
CA GLU A 105 9.60 -25.06 -13.67
C GLU A 105 10.31 -23.87 -13.02
N GLY A 106 11.15 -23.15 -13.78
CA GLY A 106 11.84 -21.95 -13.33
C GLY A 106 10.88 -20.86 -12.83
N VAL A 107 9.85 -20.54 -13.62
CA VAL A 107 8.82 -19.54 -13.25
C VAL A 107 8.09 -19.96 -11.98
N THR A 108 7.68 -21.23 -11.89
CA THR A 108 6.95 -21.78 -10.74
C THR A 108 7.79 -21.72 -9.47
N ARG A 109 9.09 -22.06 -9.55
CA ARG A 109 10.03 -21.93 -8.42
C ARG A 109 10.11 -20.49 -7.94
N VAL A 110 10.30 -19.52 -8.83
CA VAL A 110 10.37 -18.10 -8.45
C VAL A 110 9.07 -17.63 -7.79
N MET A 111 7.90 -18.09 -8.27
CA MET A 111 6.61 -17.80 -7.63
C MET A 111 6.54 -18.30 -6.18
N LEU A 112 6.95 -19.54 -5.94
CA LEU A 112 6.93 -20.15 -4.60
C LEU A 112 7.94 -19.50 -3.65
N GLU A 113 9.14 -19.19 -4.14
CA GLU A 113 10.14 -18.48 -3.35
C GLU A 113 9.67 -17.07 -3.00
N THR A 114 9.07 -16.35 -3.95
CA THR A 114 8.49 -15.02 -3.72
C THR A 114 7.40 -15.06 -2.66
N ARG A 115 6.51 -16.06 -2.75
CA ARG A 115 5.48 -16.31 -1.72
C ARG A 115 6.10 -16.49 -0.34
N SER A 116 7.10 -17.36 -0.22
CA SER A 116 7.79 -17.64 1.04
C SER A 116 8.43 -16.38 1.64
N VAL A 117 9.09 -15.57 0.81
CA VAL A 117 9.68 -14.30 1.26
C VAL A 117 8.61 -13.32 1.76
N ILE A 118 7.49 -13.18 1.04
CA ILE A 118 6.41 -12.27 1.44
C ILE A 118 5.71 -12.73 2.73
N GLU A 119 5.40 -14.03 2.85
CA GLU A 119 4.73 -14.57 4.03
C GLU A 119 5.61 -14.47 5.29
N THR A 120 6.92 -14.73 5.17
CA THR A 120 7.86 -14.64 6.30
C THR A 120 8.24 -13.20 6.68
N SER A 121 8.12 -12.26 5.74
CA SER A 121 8.47 -10.84 5.93
C SER A 121 7.28 -9.89 5.91
N ARG A 122 6.06 -10.35 6.23
CA ARG A 122 4.82 -9.54 6.13
C ARG A 122 4.85 -8.23 6.93
N LEU A 123 5.66 -8.15 8.00
CA LEU A 123 5.83 -6.93 8.81
C LEU A 123 6.76 -5.89 8.16
N TYR A 124 7.53 -6.29 7.16
CA TYR A 124 8.60 -5.48 6.56
C TYR A 124 8.26 -4.98 5.15
N ILE A 125 7.19 -5.49 4.54
CA ILE A 125 6.69 -5.07 3.24
C ILE A 125 5.72 -3.89 3.34
N SER A 126 5.54 -3.16 2.24
CA SER A 126 4.54 -2.09 2.15
C SER A 126 3.11 -2.68 2.15
N SER A 127 2.14 -1.87 2.58
CA SER A 127 0.73 -2.25 2.49
C SER A 127 0.28 -2.45 1.05
N SER A 128 0.83 -1.67 0.10
CA SER A 128 0.55 -1.84 -1.33
C SER A 128 1.02 -3.19 -1.85
N LEU A 129 2.24 -3.60 -1.48
CA LEU A 129 2.80 -4.90 -1.84
C LEU A 129 2.01 -6.05 -1.21
N ALA A 130 1.60 -5.89 0.06
CA ALA A 130 0.73 -6.88 0.72
C ALA A 130 -0.62 -7.04 0.00
N ASN A 131 -1.23 -5.95 -0.45
CA ASN A 131 -2.49 -5.99 -1.20
C ASN A 131 -2.33 -6.62 -2.59
N ALA A 132 -1.24 -6.29 -3.29
CA ALA A 132 -0.90 -6.92 -4.58
C ALA A 132 -0.68 -8.43 -4.41
N TYR A 133 -0.01 -8.83 -3.33
CA TYR A 133 0.16 -10.23 -2.96
C TYR A 133 -1.17 -10.93 -2.70
N GLU A 134 -2.06 -10.34 -1.91
CA GLU A 134 -3.38 -10.93 -1.65
C GLU A 134 -4.19 -11.09 -2.93
N THR A 135 -4.09 -10.14 -3.86
CA THR A 135 -4.75 -10.21 -5.18
C THR A 135 -4.22 -11.40 -5.99
N TRP A 136 -2.90 -11.53 -6.11
CA TRP A 136 -2.26 -12.67 -6.79
C TRP A 136 -2.59 -14.00 -6.10
N TYR A 137 -2.52 -14.04 -4.76
CA TYR A 137 -2.78 -15.24 -3.98
C TYR A 137 -4.22 -15.71 -4.15
N GLU A 138 -5.21 -14.81 -4.17
CA GLU A 138 -6.61 -15.16 -4.43
C GLU A 138 -6.81 -15.67 -5.88
N ALA A 139 -6.10 -15.13 -6.87
CA ALA A 139 -6.12 -15.64 -8.25
C ALA A 139 -5.57 -17.08 -8.34
N GLY A 140 -4.51 -17.39 -7.57
CA GLY A 140 -3.91 -18.72 -7.48
C GLY A 140 -4.56 -19.64 -6.44
N LYS A 141 -5.49 -19.16 -5.62
CA LYS A 141 -5.95 -19.85 -4.40
C LYS A 141 -6.50 -21.24 -4.64
N THR A 142 -7.34 -21.39 -5.66
CA THR A 142 -7.91 -22.69 -6.03
C THR A 142 -6.83 -23.71 -6.41
N ILE A 143 -5.73 -23.24 -6.98
CA ILE A 143 -4.58 -24.05 -7.39
C ILE A 143 -3.73 -24.41 -6.17
N PHE A 144 -3.45 -23.43 -5.31
CA PHE A 144 -2.74 -23.66 -4.04
C PHE A 144 -3.49 -24.62 -3.14
N GLU A 145 -4.81 -24.48 -2.99
CA GLU A 145 -5.66 -25.39 -2.22
C GLU A 145 -5.66 -26.80 -2.83
N SER A 146 -5.78 -26.92 -4.16
CA SER A 146 -5.72 -28.23 -4.82
C SER A 146 -4.36 -28.90 -4.72
N ALA A 147 -3.25 -28.15 -4.82
CA ALA A 147 -1.90 -28.67 -4.67
C ALA A 147 -1.67 -29.16 -3.24
N ASN A 148 -2.15 -28.41 -2.25
CA ASN A 148 -2.05 -28.80 -0.84
C ASN A 148 -2.86 -30.06 -0.54
N ILE A 149 -4.08 -30.17 -1.08
CA ILE A 149 -4.93 -31.36 -0.94
C ILE A 149 -4.30 -32.57 -1.64
N ALA A 150 -3.78 -32.37 -2.86
CA ALA A 150 -3.11 -33.43 -3.62
C ALA A 150 -1.84 -33.92 -2.93
N SER A 151 -1.03 -33.01 -2.38
CA SER A 151 0.15 -33.36 -1.58
C SER A 151 -0.25 -34.15 -0.32
N ILE A 152 -1.29 -33.72 0.41
CA ILE A 152 -1.81 -34.44 1.59
C ILE A 152 -2.34 -35.83 1.21
N ASP A 153 -3.10 -35.96 0.13
CA ASP A 153 -3.64 -37.24 -0.30
C ASP A 153 -2.52 -38.16 -0.79
N ALA A 154 -1.56 -37.66 -1.56
CA ALA A 154 -0.40 -38.44 -2.01
C ALA A 154 0.47 -38.91 -0.83
N PHE A 155 0.73 -38.05 0.17
CA PHE A 155 1.40 -38.43 1.43
C PHE A 155 0.61 -39.46 2.24
N ARG A 156 -0.72 -39.45 2.18
CA ARG A 156 -1.58 -40.45 2.86
C ARG A 156 -1.55 -41.80 2.16
N TYR A 157 -1.32 -41.85 0.85
CA TYR A 157 -1.23 -43.08 0.08
C TYR A 157 0.22 -43.61 -0.07
N SER A 158 1.25 -42.78 0.17
CA SER A 158 2.67 -43.13 0.01
C SER A 158 3.25 -43.98 1.15
N TYR A 159 2.48 -44.90 1.74
CA TYR A 159 2.99 -45.83 2.76
C TYR A 159 4.10 -46.77 2.19
N GLY A 160 5.33 -46.27 2.11
CA GLY A 160 6.58 -47.04 2.18
C GLY A 160 7.43 -47.21 0.92
N ASN A 161 7.06 -46.71 -0.26
CA ASN A 161 7.84 -46.92 -1.50
C ASN A 161 8.25 -45.61 -2.19
N ALA A 162 9.50 -45.57 -2.68
CA ALA A 162 10.08 -44.42 -3.39
C ALA A 162 9.34 -44.05 -4.70
N GLU A 163 8.62 -45.00 -5.30
CA GLU A 163 7.78 -44.79 -6.48
C GLU A 163 6.53 -43.94 -6.16
N ASP A 164 6.02 -44.05 -4.93
CA ASP A 164 4.85 -43.29 -4.46
C ASP A 164 5.21 -41.85 -4.05
N GLU A 165 6.43 -41.63 -3.53
CA GLU A 165 6.98 -40.29 -3.31
C GLU A 165 7.21 -39.54 -4.64
N MET A 166 7.63 -40.25 -5.69
CA MET A 166 7.81 -39.68 -7.02
C MET A 166 6.46 -39.29 -7.67
N ASN A 167 5.42 -40.10 -7.46
CA ASN A 167 4.06 -39.79 -7.93
C ASN A 167 3.45 -38.59 -7.17
N ALA A 168 3.73 -38.46 -5.87
CA ALA A 168 3.33 -37.28 -5.08
C ALA A 168 3.98 -36.00 -5.63
N ALA A 169 5.28 -36.06 -5.90
CA ALA A 169 6.03 -34.95 -6.49
C ALA A 169 5.50 -34.57 -7.89
N MET A 170 5.23 -35.54 -8.77
CA MET A 170 4.68 -35.27 -10.12
C MET A 170 3.29 -34.61 -10.09
N VAL A 171 2.40 -35.01 -9.18
CA VAL A 171 1.06 -34.41 -9.09
C VAL A 171 1.14 -32.99 -8.53
N GLU A 172 2.04 -32.75 -7.57
CA GLU A 172 2.34 -31.41 -7.06
C GLU A 172 2.88 -30.51 -8.18
N ASP A 173 3.79 -31.04 -9.02
CA ASP A 173 4.41 -30.32 -10.13
C ASP A 173 3.40 -29.91 -11.21
N ILE A 174 2.54 -30.83 -11.67
CA ILE A 174 1.49 -30.54 -12.67
C ILE A 174 0.49 -29.49 -12.16
N THR A 175 0.18 -29.53 -10.86
CA THR A 175 -0.77 -28.58 -10.25
C THR A 175 -0.14 -27.20 -10.10
N LEU A 176 1.15 -27.14 -9.79
CA LEU A 176 1.92 -25.90 -9.67
C LEU A 176 2.28 -25.29 -11.03
N GLN A 177 2.47 -26.09 -12.08
CA GLN A 177 2.61 -25.59 -13.46
C GLN A 177 1.39 -24.78 -13.90
N ALA A 178 0.18 -25.20 -13.51
CA ALA A 178 -1.05 -24.45 -13.77
C ALA A 178 -1.12 -23.09 -13.03
N LEU A 179 -0.33 -22.91 -11.96
CA LEU A 179 -0.19 -21.63 -11.26
C LEU A 179 0.52 -20.61 -12.15
N ALA A 180 1.61 -21.02 -12.80
CA ALA A 180 2.36 -20.16 -13.71
C ALA A 180 1.45 -19.68 -14.85
N ASP A 181 0.76 -20.59 -15.54
CA ASP A 181 -0.08 -20.23 -16.69
C ASP A 181 -1.25 -19.31 -16.35
N LYS A 182 -1.84 -19.47 -15.16
CA LYS A 182 -3.05 -18.71 -14.78
C LYS A 182 -2.79 -17.42 -14.02
N SER A 183 -1.63 -17.28 -13.38
CA SER A 183 -1.36 -16.16 -12.46
C SER A 183 -0.10 -15.37 -12.79
N ILE A 184 0.63 -15.69 -13.87
CA ILE A 184 1.86 -14.97 -14.24
C ILE A 184 1.65 -13.48 -14.45
N VAL A 185 0.50 -13.05 -14.98
CA VAL A 185 0.22 -11.63 -15.21
C VAL A 185 0.10 -10.88 -13.89
N GLU A 186 -0.73 -11.38 -12.97
CA GLU A 186 -0.90 -10.84 -11.62
C GLU A 186 0.39 -10.94 -10.81
N PHE A 187 1.21 -11.96 -11.06
CA PHE A 187 2.51 -12.12 -10.43
C PHE A 187 3.56 -11.12 -10.95
N LEU A 188 3.48 -10.70 -12.22
CA LEU A 188 4.34 -9.63 -12.73
C LEU A 188 3.95 -8.27 -12.15
N ASP A 189 2.67 -8.03 -11.89
CA ASP A 189 2.20 -6.82 -11.22
C ASP A 189 2.73 -6.71 -9.78
N LEU A 190 2.96 -7.85 -9.10
CA LEU A 190 3.64 -7.91 -7.81
C LEU A 190 5.05 -7.29 -7.90
N PHE A 191 5.85 -7.65 -8.90
CA PHE A 191 7.20 -7.12 -9.07
C PHE A 191 7.22 -5.65 -9.50
N LYS A 192 6.21 -5.18 -10.23
CA LYS A 192 6.04 -3.75 -10.47
C LYS A 192 5.90 -2.96 -9.16
N GLN A 193 5.13 -3.47 -8.19
CA GLN A 193 5.01 -2.83 -6.88
C GLN A 193 6.33 -2.90 -6.08
N VAL A 194 7.09 -4.00 -6.20
CA VAL A 194 8.42 -4.13 -5.59
C VAL A 194 9.36 -3.03 -6.13
N ASP A 195 9.37 -2.80 -7.44
CA ASP A 195 10.19 -1.75 -8.06
C ASP A 195 9.81 -0.35 -7.54
N GLU A 196 8.51 -0.05 -7.47
CA GLU A 196 8.00 1.22 -6.93
C GLU A 196 8.43 1.44 -5.48
N ASP A 197 8.33 0.41 -4.65
CA ASP A 197 8.74 0.46 -3.24
C ASP A 197 10.25 0.66 -3.09
N VAL A 198 11.07 -0.01 -3.90
CA VAL A 198 12.53 0.17 -3.92
C VAL A 198 12.90 1.59 -4.33
N GLN A 199 12.22 2.16 -5.33
CA GLN A 199 12.42 3.56 -5.73
C GLN A 199 12.10 4.53 -4.59
N MET A 200 11.01 4.29 -3.86
CA MET A 200 10.66 5.10 -2.69
C MET A 200 11.69 4.99 -1.57
N ILE A 201 12.19 3.78 -1.28
CA ILE A 201 13.25 3.57 -0.28
C ILE A 201 14.51 4.35 -0.66
N ARG A 202 14.96 4.25 -1.92
CA ARG A 202 16.15 4.98 -2.41
C ARG A 202 15.97 6.49 -2.29
N LYS A 203 14.85 7.02 -2.75
CA LYS A 203 14.54 8.45 -2.68
C LYS A 203 14.57 8.97 -1.24
N ASN A 204 14.02 8.21 -0.30
CA ASN A 204 14.00 8.61 1.12
C ASN A 204 15.42 8.61 1.72
N LEU A 205 16.27 7.65 1.34
CA LEU A 205 17.68 7.62 1.75
C LEU A 205 18.46 8.82 1.21
N GLU A 206 18.29 9.14 -0.08
CA GLU A 206 18.94 10.30 -0.71
C GLU A 206 18.52 11.62 -0.03
N GLN A 207 17.24 11.76 0.33
CA GLN A 207 16.75 12.95 1.04
C GLN A 207 17.35 13.08 2.44
N SER A 208 17.55 11.96 3.16
CA SER A 208 18.18 11.99 4.48
C SER A 208 19.66 12.40 4.43
N LEU A 209 20.37 12.02 3.37
CA LEU A 209 21.80 12.37 3.17
C LEU A 209 22.03 13.83 2.78
N ILE A 210 21.01 14.52 2.25
CA ILE A 210 21.10 15.95 1.87
C ILE A 210 20.78 16.87 3.07
N GLN A 211 20.16 16.34 4.13
CA GLN A 211 19.79 17.09 5.33
C GLN A 211 20.86 17.03 6.46
N GLU A 212 21.89 16.20 6.29
CA GLU A 212 23.12 16.21 7.10
C GLU A 212 24.19 17.14 6.52
#